data_AF-A0A529Y616-F1
#
_entry.id   AF-A0A529Y616-F1
#
_cell.length_a   1.000
_cell.length_b   1.000
_cell.length_c   1.000
_cell.angle_alpha   90.00
_cell.angle_beta   90.00
_cell.angle_gamma   90.00
#
_symmetry.space_group_name_H-M   'P 1'
#
loop_
_entity.id
_entity.type
_entity.pdbx_description
1 polymer ?
#
loop_
_entity_poly.entity_id
_entity_poly.type
_entity_poly.pdbx_seq_one_letter_code
_entity_poly.pdbx_strand_id
1 'polypeptide(L)'
;MKGWRDHHELDKYKVSSILLMACIWNAYETIRGPFLPDREDERLLRVVEQLPQMLQGSVFIPACGDEDLNRIPQEHRQKVARLVEGLASRLHDVVRHCSDQREAVEEMRDLFGARVPYRTDLVTILLPAVVTVTNQPKKINPAPEVGRSTSG
;
A
#
# COMPACT_ATOMS: atom_id res chain seq x y z
N MET A 1 3.74 8.96 7.65
CA MET A 1 2.75 8.98 8.76
C MET A 1 2.79 10.21 9.66
N LYS A 2 3.93 10.62 10.24
CA LYS A 2 3.98 11.86 11.06
C LYS A 2 3.51 13.10 10.29
N GLY A 3 3.95 13.24 9.03
CA GLY A 3 3.49 14.32 8.14
C GLY A 3 1.98 14.31 7.89
N TRP A 4 1.38 13.14 7.65
CA TRP A 4 -0.08 13.00 7.54
C TRP A 4 -0.80 13.46 8.80
N ARG A 5 -0.36 12.99 9.97
CA ARG A 5 -0.95 13.41 11.26
C ARG A 5 -0.87 14.92 11.45
N ASP A 6 0.27 15.53 11.16
CA ASP A 6 0.45 16.98 11.31
C ASP A 6 -0.45 17.75 10.33
N HIS A 7 -0.55 17.29 9.07
CA HIS A 7 -1.38 17.93 8.05
C HIS A 7 -2.88 17.89 8.39
N HIS A 8 -3.34 16.79 8.98
CA HIS A 8 -4.73 16.59 9.39
C HIS A 8 -5.01 17.02 10.84
N GLU A 9 -4.04 17.67 11.51
CA GLU A 9 -4.14 18.19 12.88
C GLU A 9 -4.65 17.13 13.89
N LEU A 10 -4.13 15.91 13.82
CA LEU A 10 -4.66 14.81 14.64
C LEU A 10 -4.11 14.78 16.07
N ASP A 11 -3.20 15.70 16.40
CA ASP A 11 -2.74 15.97 17.76
C ASP A 11 -3.90 16.40 18.68
N LYS A 12 -4.92 17.08 18.14
CA LYS A 12 -6.16 17.40 18.88
C LYS A 12 -6.92 16.17 19.37
N TYR A 13 -6.76 15.02 18.70
CA TYR A 13 -7.32 13.73 19.13
C TYR A 13 -6.32 12.88 19.92
N LYS A 14 -5.20 13.47 20.39
CA LYS A 14 -4.12 12.77 21.09
C LYS A 14 -3.41 11.69 20.26
N VAL A 15 -3.45 11.79 18.92
CA VAL A 15 -2.66 10.91 18.05
C VAL A 15 -1.19 11.28 18.15
N SER A 16 -0.43 10.60 19.00
CA SER A 16 0.96 10.92 19.27
C SER A 16 1.92 10.34 18.21
N SER A 17 3.14 10.88 18.13
CA SER A 17 4.21 10.29 17.31
C SER A 17 4.56 8.87 17.71
N ILE A 18 4.62 8.59 19.02
CA ILE A 18 4.98 7.28 19.53
C ILE A 18 3.89 6.25 19.25
N LEU A 19 2.61 6.62 19.35
CA LEU A 19 1.48 5.77 18.96
C LEU A 19 1.58 5.35 17.49
N LEU A 20 1.79 6.31 16.58
CA LEU A 20 1.93 5.99 15.15
C LEU A 20 3.15 5.09 14.88
N MET A 21 4.27 5.34 15.55
CA MET A 21 5.46 4.49 15.43
C MET A 21 5.19 3.06 15.94
N ALA A 22 4.47 2.93 17.05
CA ALA A 22 4.07 1.65 17.62
C ALA A 22 3.12 0.86 16.70
N CYS A 23 2.09 1.51 16.15
CA CYS A 23 1.21 0.89 15.17
C CYS A 23 1.98 0.45 13.91
N ILE A 24 2.89 1.29 13.41
CA ILE A 24 3.71 0.95 12.25
C ILE A 24 4.59 -0.26 12.56
N TRP A 25 5.25 -0.30 13.72
CA TRP A 25 6.05 -1.45 14.14
C TRP A 25 5.19 -2.73 14.21
N ASN A 26 4.02 -2.67 14.86
CA ASN A 26 3.08 -3.79 14.92
C ASN A 26 2.63 -4.23 13.52
N ALA A 27 2.43 -3.30 12.58
CA ALA A 27 2.08 -3.61 11.20
C ALA A 27 3.22 -4.34 10.48
N TYR A 28 4.47 -3.89 10.65
CA TYR A 28 5.65 -4.57 10.12
C TYR A 28 5.80 -6.00 10.68
N GLU A 29 5.60 -6.19 11.99
CA GLU A 29 5.62 -7.51 12.63
C GLU A 29 4.48 -8.42 12.16
N THR A 30 3.28 -7.84 11.96
CA THR A 30 2.10 -8.57 11.48
C THR A 30 2.27 -9.03 10.03
N ILE A 31 2.74 -8.14 9.15
CA ILE A 31 2.94 -8.44 7.73
C ILE A 31 4.13 -9.39 7.54
N ARG A 32 5.22 -9.17 8.30
CA ARG A 32 6.52 -9.84 8.20
C ARG A 32 7.33 -9.52 6.93
N GLY A 33 8.66 -9.52 7.10
CA GLY A 33 9.67 -9.19 6.08
C GLY A 33 9.36 -9.69 4.66
N PRO A 34 9.16 -11.00 4.45
CA PRO A 34 8.95 -11.57 3.12
C PRO A 34 7.67 -11.13 2.39
N PHE A 35 6.69 -10.56 3.10
CA PHE A 35 5.42 -10.13 2.53
C PHE A 35 5.31 -8.60 2.38
N LEU A 36 6.38 -7.87 2.72
CA LEU A 36 6.46 -6.44 2.49
C LEU A 36 6.86 -6.18 1.03
N PRO A 37 6.13 -5.33 0.30
CA PRO A 37 6.52 -4.93 -1.04
C PRO A 37 7.90 -4.25 -1.07
N ASP A 38 8.66 -4.49 -2.14
CA ASP A 38 9.93 -3.81 -2.38
C ASP A 38 9.72 -2.31 -2.64
N ARG A 39 8.67 -1.98 -3.40
CA ARG A 39 8.28 -0.59 -3.65
C ARG A 39 7.81 0.09 -2.36
N GLU A 40 8.40 1.24 -2.05
CA GLU A 40 8.15 1.98 -0.80
C GLU A 40 6.71 2.50 -0.69
N ASP A 41 6.09 2.90 -1.79
CA ASP A 41 4.71 3.37 -1.86
C ASP A 41 3.70 2.24 -1.61
N GLU A 42 3.91 1.08 -2.22
CA GLU A 42 3.15 -0.14 -1.94
C GLU A 42 3.34 -0.60 -0.49
N ARG A 43 4.57 -0.51 0.03
CA ARG A 43 4.86 -0.84 1.43
C ARG A 43 4.13 0.11 2.39
N LEU A 44 4.12 1.41 2.09
CA LEU A 44 3.36 2.38 2.86
C LEU A 44 1.88 2.03 2.85
N LEU A 45 1.30 1.72 1.70
CA LEU A 45 -0.09 1.29 1.57
C LEU A 45 -0.39 0.08 2.46
N ARG A 46 0.42 -0.99 2.35
CA ARG A 46 0.23 -2.21 3.15
C ARG A 46 0.29 -1.95 4.65
N VAL A 47 1.17 -1.06 5.09
CA VAL A 47 1.24 -0.66 6.50
C VAL A 47 -0.01 0.12 6.90
N VAL A 48 -0.41 1.13 6.13
CA VAL A 48 -1.57 1.98 6.44
C VAL A 48 -2.87 1.18 6.51
N GLU A 49 -3.04 0.15 5.67
CA GLU A 49 -4.20 -0.76 5.70
C GLU A 49 -4.39 -1.47 7.05
N GLN A 50 -3.31 -1.65 7.85
CA GLN A 50 -3.39 -2.31 9.17
C GLN A 50 -3.79 -1.35 10.30
N LEU A 51 -3.50 -0.04 10.14
CA LEU A 51 -3.62 0.93 11.22
C LEU A 51 -5.06 1.14 11.74
N PRO A 52 -6.14 1.14 10.92
CA PRO A 52 -7.49 1.40 11.40
C PRO A 52 -7.93 0.45 12.52
N GLN A 53 -7.63 -0.84 12.38
CA GLN A 53 -7.98 -1.84 13.38
C GLN A 53 -7.17 -1.64 14.67
N MET A 54 -5.87 -1.36 14.55
CA MET A 54 -4.99 -1.13 15.70
C MET A 54 -5.43 0.08 16.53
N LEU A 55 -5.85 1.16 15.88
CA LEU A 55 -6.22 2.42 16.54
C LEU A 55 -7.57 2.34 17.28
N GLN A 56 -8.37 1.30 17.04
CA GLN A 56 -9.58 1.03 17.81
C GLN A 56 -9.28 0.36 19.16
N GLY A 57 -8.20 -0.43 19.22
CA GLY A 57 -7.79 -1.18 20.40
C GLY A 57 -6.67 -0.51 21.21
N SER A 58 -6.18 -1.23 22.21
CA SER A 58 -4.94 -0.88 22.88
C SER A 58 -3.73 -1.21 22.01
N VAL A 59 -2.66 -0.43 22.13
CA VAL A 59 -1.44 -0.59 21.33
C VAL A 59 -0.24 -0.72 22.24
N PHE A 60 0.39 -1.89 22.20
CA PHE A 60 1.57 -2.23 22.99
C PHE A 60 2.76 -2.50 22.08
N ILE A 61 3.96 -2.25 22.58
CA ILE A 61 5.23 -2.68 21.97
C ILE A 61 6.20 -3.16 23.06
N PRO A 62 7.06 -4.15 22.79
CA PRO A 62 7.97 -4.71 23.79
C PRO A 62 8.86 -3.68 24.49
N ALA A 63 9.30 -2.65 23.75
CA ALA A 63 10.15 -1.59 24.28
C ALA A 63 9.46 -0.70 25.33
N CYS A 64 8.13 -0.75 25.43
CA CYS A 64 7.32 0.03 26.37
C CYS A 64 6.62 -0.85 27.43
N GLY A 65 6.94 -2.14 27.50
CA GLY A 65 6.32 -3.08 28.45
C GLY A 65 4.79 -3.11 28.31
N ASP A 66 4.09 -2.99 29.44
CA ASP A 66 2.63 -3.08 29.54
C ASP A 66 1.92 -1.72 29.35
N GLU A 67 2.61 -0.68 28.89
CA GLU A 67 2.01 0.64 28.65
C GLU A 67 1.14 0.63 27.37
N ASP A 68 -0.15 0.98 27.51
CA ASP A 68 -1.00 1.27 26.34
C ASP A 68 -0.61 2.63 25.73
N LEU A 69 0.02 2.57 24.56
CA LEU A 69 0.43 3.76 23.82
C LEU A 69 -0.75 4.45 23.12
N ASN A 70 -1.92 3.80 23.02
CA ASN A 70 -3.12 4.39 22.43
C ASN A 70 -3.87 5.30 23.42
N ARG A 71 -3.30 6.49 23.60
CA ARG A 71 -3.85 7.56 24.45
C ARG A 71 -4.97 8.38 23.76
N ILE A 72 -5.49 7.93 22.61
CA ILE A 72 -6.66 8.55 21.97
C ILE A 72 -7.87 8.30 22.88
N PRO A 73 -8.65 9.34 23.25
CA PRO A 73 -9.90 9.17 23.98
C PRO A 73 -10.82 8.16 23.27
N GLN A 74 -11.47 7.28 24.03
CA GLN A 74 -12.26 6.17 23.46
C GLN A 74 -13.32 6.66 22.46
N GLU A 75 -13.98 7.78 22.76
CA GLU A 75 -14.96 8.45 21.90
C GLU A 75 -14.40 8.94 20.56
N HIS A 76 -13.09 9.13 20.44
CA HIS A 76 -12.41 9.57 19.22
C HIS A 76 -11.75 8.43 18.44
N ARG A 77 -11.57 7.24 19.03
CA ARG A 77 -10.88 6.12 18.37
C ARG A 77 -11.53 5.73 17.05
N GLN A 78 -12.86 5.61 17.01
CA GLN A 78 -13.59 5.30 15.77
C GLN A 78 -13.42 6.40 14.71
N LYS A 79 -13.39 7.67 15.13
CA LYS A 79 -13.19 8.79 14.21
C LYS A 79 -11.80 8.78 13.61
N VAL A 80 -10.77 8.57 14.42
CA VAL A 80 -9.38 8.48 13.94
C VAL A 80 -9.19 7.26 13.04
N ALA A 81 -9.75 6.10 13.40
CA ALA A 81 -9.72 4.91 12.55
C ALA A 81 -10.31 5.17 11.16
N ARG A 82 -11.47 5.83 11.08
CA ARG A 82 -12.10 6.22 9.80
C ARG A 82 -11.25 7.19 8.98
N LEU A 83 -10.53 8.11 9.62
CA LEU A 83 -9.60 9.01 8.91
C LEU A 83 -8.43 8.23 8.30
N VAL A 84 -7.94 7.21 9.00
CA VAL A 84 -6.91 6.32 8.45
C VAL A 84 -7.47 5.42 7.35
N GLU A 85 -8.70 4.94 7.46
CA GLU A 85 -9.38 4.19 6.37
C GLU A 85 -9.48 5.06 5.12
N GLY A 86 -9.86 6.33 5.25
CA GLY A 86 -9.87 7.29 4.15
C GLY A 86 -8.49 7.51 3.53
N LEU A 87 -7.44 7.59 4.36
CA LEU A 87 -6.05 7.61 3.87
C LEU A 87 -5.70 6.33 3.10
N ALA A 88 -6.03 5.16 3.63
CA ALA A 88 -5.75 3.87 3.00
C ALA A 88 -6.42 3.77 1.62
N SER A 89 -7.69 4.14 1.54
CA SER A 89 -8.47 4.12 0.29
C SER A 89 -7.86 5.05 -0.76
N ARG A 90 -7.59 6.31 -0.41
CA ARG A 90 -6.99 7.26 -1.36
C ARG A 90 -5.58 6.84 -1.78
N LEU A 91 -4.78 6.36 -0.84
CA LEU A 91 -3.43 5.87 -1.15
C LEU A 91 -3.48 4.63 -2.04
N HIS A 92 -4.46 3.74 -1.86
CA HIS A 92 -4.70 2.61 -2.74
C HIS A 92 -4.93 3.08 -4.18
N ASP A 93 -5.82 4.05 -4.37
CA ASP A 93 -6.16 4.58 -5.69
C ASP A 93 -4.96 5.25 -6.35
N VAL A 94 -4.20 6.06 -5.61
CA VAL A 94 -2.96 6.69 -6.11
C VAL A 94 -1.93 5.64 -6.54
N VAL A 95 -1.70 4.61 -5.72
CA VAL A 95 -0.64 3.63 -5.95
C VAL A 95 -1.01 2.61 -7.04
N ARG A 96 -2.29 2.27 -7.17
CA ARG A 96 -2.75 1.16 -8.04
C ARG A 96 -3.47 1.61 -9.30
N HIS A 97 -4.07 2.80 -9.31
CA HIS A 97 -5.02 3.21 -10.34
C HIS A 97 -4.69 4.55 -11.00
N CYS A 98 -3.87 5.40 -10.37
CA CYS A 98 -3.48 6.67 -10.96
C CYS A 98 -2.68 6.47 -12.25
N SER A 99 -3.08 7.18 -13.31
CA SER A 99 -2.46 7.11 -14.63
C SER A 99 -1.80 8.42 -15.07
N ASP A 100 -1.95 9.48 -14.28
CA ASP A 100 -1.35 10.78 -14.51
C ASP A 100 -0.39 11.16 -13.37
N GLN A 101 0.79 11.66 -13.72
CA GLN A 101 1.82 12.02 -12.74
C GLN A 101 1.45 13.27 -11.93
N ARG A 102 0.73 14.23 -12.52
CA ARG A 102 0.31 15.45 -11.81
C ARG A 102 -0.76 15.09 -10.80
N GLU A 103 -1.76 14.33 -11.21
CA GLU A 103 -2.82 13.82 -10.34
C GLU A 103 -2.23 13.04 -9.15
N ALA A 104 -1.28 12.13 -9.39
CA ALA A 104 -0.61 11.39 -8.31
C ALA A 104 0.07 12.31 -7.28
N VAL A 105 0.79 13.34 -7.75
CA VAL A 105 1.47 14.30 -6.87
C VAL A 105 0.47 15.18 -6.12
N GLU A 106 -0.60 15.59 -6.77
CA GLU A 106 -1.67 16.40 -6.18
C GLU A 106 -2.38 15.63 -5.06
N GLU A 107 -2.78 14.38 -5.33
CA GLU A 107 -3.37 13.50 -4.32
C GLU A 107 -2.42 13.25 -3.13
N MET A 108 -1.14 12.99 -3.38
CA MET A 108 -0.16 12.81 -2.30
C MET A 108 0.03 14.09 -1.47
N ARG A 109 -0.05 15.27 -2.09
CA ARG A 109 0.00 16.56 -1.39
C ARG A 109 -1.26 16.83 -0.59
N ASP A 110 -2.42 16.41 -1.07
CA ASP A 110 -3.68 16.51 -0.31
C ASP A 110 -3.71 15.53 0.87
N LEU A 111 -3.03 14.38 0.76
CA LEU A 111 -2.92 13.43 1.85
C LEU A 111 -1.91 13.88 2.90
N PHE A 112 -0.71 14.32 2.51
CA PHE A 112 0.43 14.54 3.42
C PHE A 112 0.81 16.02 3.60
N GLY A 113 0.12 16.93 2.91
CA GLY A 113 0.35 18.37 2.94
C GLY A 113 1.50 18.82 2.04
N ALA A 114 1.76 20.13 2.08
CA ALA A 114 2.75 20.81 1.23
C ALA A 114 4.22 20.39 1.46
N ARG A 115 4.51 19.54 2.45
CA ARG A 115 5.84 18.93 2.64
C ARG A 115 6.20 17.97 1.52
N VAL A 116 5.21 17.38 0.84
CA VAL A 116 5.44 16.62 -0.40
C VAL A 116 5.69 17.63 -1.52
N PRO A 117 6.87 17.68 -2.14
CA PRO A 117 7.15 18.66 -3.19
C PRO A 117 6.34 18.38 -4.45
N TYR A 118 5.99 19.42 -5.21
CA TYR A 118 5.34 19.26 -6.51
C TYR A 118 6.39 18.84 -7.56
N ARG A 119 6.70 17.55 -7.62
CA ARG A 119 7.76 16.97 -8.49
C ARG A 119 7.23 15.75 -9.23
N THR A 120 6.51 16.01 -10.32
CA THR A 120 5.88 14.96 -11.16
C THR A 120 6.90 14.07 -11.87
N ASP A 121 8.11 14.60 -12.09
CA ASP A 121 9.25 13.89 -12.66
C ASP A 121 9.77 12.74 -11.78
N LEU A 122 9.39 12.70 -10.49
CA LEU A 122 9.72 11.61 -9.57
C LEU A 122 8.68 10.48 -9.55
N VAL A 123 7.59 10.62 -10.32
CA VAL A 123 6.51 9.63 -10.37
C VAL A 123 6.62 8.81 -11.64
N THR A 124 6.69 7.49 -11.50
CA THR A 124 6.65 6.57 -12.64
C THR A 124 5.26 5.96 -12.76
N ILE A 125 4.57 6.24 -13.86
CA ILE A 125 3.32 5.56 -14.21
C ILE A 125 3.68 4.29 -14.97
N LEU A 126 3.46 3.14 -14.34
CA LEU A 126 3.60 1.86 -15.01
C LEU A 126 2.38 1.65 -15.89
N LEU A 127 2.52 1.91 -17.19
CA LEU A 127 1.51 1.47 -18.16
C LEU A 127 1.43 -0.06 -18.07
N PRO A 128 0.23 -0.65 -17.97
CA PRO A 128 0.10 -2.09 -18.07
C PRO A 128 0.73 -2.51 -19.40
N ALA A 129 1.69 -3.44 -19.32
CA ALA A 129 2.30 -4.00 -20.51
C ALA A 129 1.16 -4.48 -21.41
N VAL A 130 0.97 -3.83 -22.56
CA VAL A 130 0.08 -4.33 -23.59
C VAL A 130 0.61 -5.72 -23.90
N VAL A 131 -0.11 -6.76 -23.47
CA VAL A 131 0.17 -8.14 -23.85
C VAL A 131 -0.10 -8.16 -25.35
N THR A 132 0.92 -7.87 -26.13
CA THR A 132 0.91 -8.06 -27.56
C THR A 132 0.85 -9.58 -27.76
N VAL A 133 -0.37 -10.12 -27.80
CA VAL A 133 -0.61 -11.48 -28.27
C VAL A 133 -0.20 -11.48 -29.73
N THR A 134 1.09 -11.72 -29.99
CA THR A 134 1.56 -12.07 -31.32
C THR A 134 1.01 -13.47 -31.59
N ASN A 135 -0.14 -13.49 -32.25
CA ASN A 135 -0.75 -14.68 -32.81
C ASN A 135 0.30 -15.32 -33.73
N GLN A 136 1.04 -16.32 -33.24
CA GLN A 136 1.96 -17.07 -34.08
C GLN A 136 1.13 -17.83 -35.12
N PRO A 137 1.41 -17.71 -36.43
CA PRO A 137 0.70 -18.51 -37.42
C PRO A 137 0.99 -19.99 -37.15
N LYS A 138 -0.09 -20.78 -37.09
CA LYS A 138 -0.08 -22.23 -36.89
C LYS A 138 0.93 -22.88 -37.85
N LYS A 139 2.03 -23.41 -37.30
CA LYS A 139 2.95 -24.27 -38.06
C LYS A 139 2.20 -25.55 -38.42
N ILE A 140 1.83 -25.70 -39.68
CA ILE A 140 1.28 -26.95 -40.21
C ILE A 140 2.49 -27.90 -40.36
N ASN A 141 2.63 -28.86 -39.45
CA ASN A 141 3.55 -29.97 -39.64
C ASN A 141 2.97 -30.91 -40.71
N PRO A 142 3.74 -31.35 -41.71
CA PRO A 142 3.29 -32.38 -42.63
C PRO A 142 3.03 -33.68 -41.86
N ALA A 143 1.94 -34.36 -42.24
CA ALA A 143 1.54 -35.64 -41.65
C ALA A 143 2.63 -36.71 -41.86
N PRO A 144 2.85 -37.62 -40.89
CA PRO A 144 3.82 -38.69 -41.07
C PRO A 144 3.37 -39.69 -42.15
N GLU A 145 4.26 -40.01 -43.08
CA GLU A 145 4.04 -41.08 -44.06
C GLU A 145 4.02 -42.44 -43.35
N VAL A 146 2.89 -43.13 -43.45
CA VAL A 146 2.70 -44.46 -42.87
C VAL A 146 3.38 -45.49 -43.77
N GLY A 147 4.61 -45.87 -43.43
CA GLY A 147 5.31 -46.98 -44.09
C GLY A 147 4.62 -48.31 -43.77
N ARG A 148 4.22 -49.07 -44.80
CA ARG A 148 3.64 -50.42 -44.66
C ARG A 148 4.74 -51.41 -44.25
N SER A 149 4.66 -51.97 -43.05
CA SER A 149 5.44 -53.15 -42.65
C SER A 149 4.93 -54.40 -43.38
N THR A 150 5.81 -55.06 -44.14
CA THR A 150 5.63 -56.46 -44.54
C THR A 150 6.49 -57.33 -43.64
N SER A 151 5.85 -58.14 -42.79
CA SER A 151 6.50 -59.23 -42.05
C SER A 151 6.62 -60.45 -42.96
N GLY A 152 7.81 -61.04 -43.02
CA GLY A 152 8.04 -62.42 -43.45
C GLY A 152 8.02 -63.37 -42.27
#